data_AF-A0A7J8M7D8-F1
#
_entry.id   AF-A0A7J8M7D8-F1
#
_cell.length_a   1.000
_cell.length_b   1.000
_cell.length_c   1.000
_cell.angle_alpha   90.00
_cell.angle_beta   90.00
_cell.angle_gamma   90.00
#
_symmetry.space_group_name_H-M   'P 1'
#
loop_
_entity.id
_entity.type
_entity.pdbx_description
1 polymer ?
#
loop_
_entity_poly.entity_id
_entity_poly.type
_entity_poly.pdbx_seq_one_letter_code
_entity_poly.pdbx_strand_id
1 'polypeptide(L)'
;MVKFLKSNKAVIVLQGRYAGRKAVIVRSFDDGTRDRPYGHCLVAGIKKYPSKVIRKDSAKKTAKKSRVKCFVKLVNYQHLMPTRYTLDVDLKDVVTVDALQTKDKKVAACKATKERFEERFKTGKNRWFFTKLRHFDACYRKNEELDYMWDSLCSFMVQLEFSLSVGYLTGDPMTMIWFYTVHGFALFL
;
A
#
# COMPACT_ATOMS: atom_id res chain seq x y z
N MET A 1 19.09 3.32 29.65
CA MET A 1 17.64 3.17 29.37
C MET A 1 17.45 2.34 28.11
N VAL A 2 16.57 1.34 28.10
CA VAL A 2 16.41 0.43 26.93
C VAL A 2 15.46 1.05 25.89
N LYS A 3 15.90 1.10 24.63
CA LYS A 3 15.10 1.64 23.51
C LYS A 3 13.88 0.74 23.24
N PHE A 4 12.67 1.33 23.26
CA PHE A 4 11.40 0.62 23.05
C PHE A 4 11.01 0.50 21.56
N LEU A 5 11.49 1.43 20.72
CA LEU A 5 11.33 1.41 19.27
C LEU A 5 12.37 0.47 18.67
N LYS A 6 11.96 -0.78 18.47
CA LYS A 6 12.77 -1.81 17.82
C LYS A 6 12.08 -2.26 16.53
N SER A 7 12.82 -2.94 15.66
CA SER A 7 12.23 -3.66 14.53
C SER A 7 11.14 -4.61 15.02
N ASN A 8 10.13 -4.86 14.19
CA ASN A 8 8.99 -5.76 14.47
C ASN A 8 8.02 -5.25 15.56
N LYS A 9 8.18 -4.00 16.01
CA LYS A 9 7.17 -3.34 16.85
C LYS A 9 6.02 -2.83 16.00
N ALA A 10 4.80 -3.05 16.49
CA ALA A 10 3.61 -2.49 15.87
C ALA A 10 3.42 -1.05 16.35
N VAL A 11 3.10 -0.18 15.40
CA VAL A 11 2.91 1.26 15.61
C VAL A 11 1.65 1.73 14.89
N ILE A 12 1.09 2.84 15.35
CA ILE A 12 0.00 3.54 14.68
C ILE A 12 0.56 4.82 14.09
N VAL A 13 0.25 5.08 12.82
CA VAL A 13 0.61 6.32 12.15
C VAL A 13 -0.36 7.41 12.57
N LEU A 14 0.15 8.52 13.10
CA LEU A 14 -0.68 9.63 13.58
C LEU A 14 -1.03 10.63 12.47
N GLN A 15 -0.11 10.89 11.55
CA GLN A 15 -0.23 11.99 10.58
C GLN A 15 0.04 11.56 9.13
N GLY A 16 -0.51 12.33 8.18
CA GLY A 16 -0.37 12.14 6.73
C GLY A 16 -1.40 11.20 6.12
N ARG A 17 -1.20 10.81 4.85
CA ARG A 17 -2.14 9.98 4.06
C ARG A 17 -2.55 8.65 4.71
N TYR A 18 -1.70 8.09 5.58
CA TYR A 18 -1.96 6.82 6.27
C TYR A 18 -2.26 7.00 7.76
N ALA A 19 -2.71 8.18 8.18
CA ALA A 19 -3.13 8.42 9.56
C ALA A 19 -4.19 7.40 10.02
N GLY A 20 -4.10 6.96 11.28
CA GLY A 20 -4.97 5.94 11.86
C GLY A 20 -4.73 4.52 11.36
N ARG A 21 -3.75 4.30 10.45
CA ARG A 21 -3.39 2.97 9.97
C ARG A 21 -2.31 2.35 10.86
N LYS A 22 -2.44 1.04 11.07
CA LYS A 22 -1.49 0.20 11.80
C LYS A 22 -0.36 -0.21 10.87
N ALA A 23 0.83 -0.20 11.42
CA ALA A 23 2.04 -0.50 10.70
C ALA A 23 3.09 -1.13 11.60
N VAL A 24 4.15 -1.63 10.99
CA VAL A 24 5.25 -2.32 11.65
C VAL A 24 6.53 -1.60 11.28
N ILE A 25 7.39 -1.38 12.28
CA ILE A 25 8.73 -0.85 12.05
C ILE A 25 9.59 -1.96 11.46
N VAL A 26 10.09 -1.76 10.26
CA VAL A 26 11.04 -2.68 9.61
C VAL A 26 12.46 -2.34 10.06
N ARG A 27 12.82 -1.06 9.93
CA ARG A 27 14.15 -0.53 10.25
C ARG A 27 14.02 0.81 10.97
N SER A 28 14.78 0.96 12.04
CA SER A 28 14.91 2.18 12.86
C SER A 28 16.19 2.92 12.49
N PHE A 29 16.13 4.24 12.36
CA PHE A 29 17.26 5.14 12.16
C PHE A 29 17.23 6.20 13.26
N ASP A 30 17.96 5.94 14.33
CA ASP A 30 17.96 6.83 15.50
C ASP A 30 18.92 8.01 15.31
N ASP A 31 20.06 7.77 14.68
CA ASP A 31 21.13 8.76 14.49
C ASP A 31 20.92 9.63 13.23
N GLY A 32 19.79 9.44 12.54
CA GLY A 32 19.49 10.12 11.29
C GLY A 32 20.28 9.58 10.10
N THR A 33 19.95 10.11 8.92
CA THR A 33 20.63 9.83 7.64
C THR A 33 21.12 11.16 7.09
N ARG A 34 22.10 11.16 6.18
CA ARG A 34 22.59 12.40 5.53
C ARG A 34 21.48 13.28 4.97
N ASP A 35 20.44 12.67 4.39
CA ASP A 35 19.29 13.40 3.83
C ASP A 35 18.32 13.93 4.91
N ARG A 36 18.30 13.30 6.08
CA ARG A 36 17.30 13.53 7.14
C ARG A 36 18.00 13.41 8.51
N PRO A 37 18.41 14.53 9.12
CA PRO A 37 19.17 14.50 10.37
C PRO A 37 18.34 14.10 11.59
N TYR A 38 17.00 14.01 11.46
CA TYR A 38 16.11 13.60 12.54
C TYR A 38 15.93 12.08 12.60
N GLY A 39 15.60 11.57 13.80
CA GLY A 39 15.25 10.18 14.01
C GLY A 39 14.00 9.77 13.22
N HIS A 40 14.15 8.74 12.39
CA HIS A 40 13.08 8.25 11.52
C HIS A 40 13.11 6.73 11.43
N CYS A 41 12.08 6.17 10.83
CA CYS A 41 11.99 4.74 10.63
C CYS A 41 11.31 4.39 9.31
N LEU A 42 11.68 3.22 8.82
CA LEU A 42 11.05 2.58 7.68
C LEU A 42 9.91 1.71 8.17
N VAL A 43 8.71 2.00 7.68
CA VAL A 43 7.47 1.44 8.17
C VAL A 43 6.73 0.75 7.04
N ALA A 44 6.26 -0.47 7.31
CA ALA A 44 5.38 -1.23 6.43
C ALA A 44 4.03 -1.42 7.11
N GLY A 45 2.94 -1.02 6.47
CA GLY A 45 1.61 -1.01 7.09
C GLY A 45 0.47 -1.38 6.16
N ILE A 46 -0.72 -1.42 6.74
CA ILE A 46 -1.95 -1.81 6.03
C ILE A 46 -2.69 -0.55 5.56
N LYS A 47 -2.82 -0.36 4.24
CA LYS A 47 -3.67 0.67 3.64
C LYS A 47 -5.14 0.24 3.73
N LYS A 48 -5.46 -0.96 3.23
CA LYS A 48 -6.81 -1.53 3.27
C LYS A 48 -6.84 -2.77 4.16
N TYR A 49 -7.59 -2.69 5.25
CA TYR A 49 -7.78 -3.80 6.18
C TYR A 49 -8.66 -4.89 5.57
N PRO A 50 -8.44 -6.17 5.94
CA PRO A 50 -9.36 -7.24 5.60
C PRO A 50 -10.71 -7.01 6.29
N SER A 51 -11.79 -7.33 5.59
CA SER A 51 -13.14 -7.25 6.14
C SER A 51 -13.50 -8.51 6.90
N LYS A 52 -14.45 -8.42 7.85
CA LYS A 52 -14.93 -9.57 8.61
C LYS A 52 -15.51 -10.63 7.66
N VAL A 53 -14.96 -11.84 7.74
CA VAL A 53 -15.46 -13.02 7.03
C VAL A 53 -16.58 -13.64 7.88
N ILE A 54 -17.69 -14.00 7.23
CA ILE A 54 -18.87 -14.62 7.84
C ILE A 54 -18.99 -16.04 7.29
N ARG A 55 -19.44 -17.00 8.11
CA ARG A 55 -19.59 -18.42 7.72
C ARG A 55 -20.49 -18.63 6.49
N LYS A 56 -21.42 -17.71 6.23
CA LYS A 56 -22.35 -17.74 5.08
C LYS A 56 -21.72 -17.26 3.77
N ASP A 57 -20.50 -16.71 3.80
CA ASP A 57 -19.85 -16.20 2.60
C ASP A 57 -19.37 -17.34 1.69
N SER A 58 -19.56 -17.17 0.38
CA SER A 58 -18.96 -18.08 -0.60
C SER A 58 -17.43 -17.91 -0.66
N ALA A 59 -16.71 -18.96 -1.09
CA ALA A 59 -15.26 -18.93 -1.20
C ALA A 59 -14.71 -17.72 -1.99
N LYS A 60 -15.41 -17.32 -3.06
CA LYS A 60 -15.07 -16.14 -3.87
C LYS A 60 -15.19 -14.82 -3.07
N LYS A 61 -16.25 -14.68 -2.25
CA LYS A 61 -16.44 -13.51 -1.38
C LYS A 61 -15.39 -13.48 -0.27
N THR A 62 -15.07 -14.63 0.31
CA THR A 62 -14.04 -14.77 1.36
C THR A 62 -12.65 -14.36 0.86
N ALA A 63 -12.26 -14.78 -0.35
CA ALA A 63 -11.00 -14.36 -0.95
C ALA A 63 -10.93 -12.83 -1.16
N LYS A 64 -12.02 -12.22 -1.64
CA LYS A 64 -12.10 -10.75 -1.81
C LYS A 64 -12.02 -9.99 -0.48
N LYS A 65 -12.64 -10.50 0.59
CA LYS A 65 -12.63 -9.89 1.93
C LYS A 65 -11.28 -10.03 2.64
N SER A 66 -10.56 -11.12 2.38
CA SER A 66 -9.25 -11.41 3.00
C SER A 66 -8.10 -10.63 2.36
N ARG A 67 -8.33 -10.01 1.19
CA ARG A 67 -7.30 -9.26 0.45
C ARG A 67 -6.85 -8.02 1.22
N VAL A 68 -5.54 -7.87 1.38
CA VAL A 68 -4.91 -6.72 2.05
C VAL A 68 -4.24 -5.82 1.01
N LYS A 69 -4.30 -4.49 1.19
CA LYS A 69 -3.46 -3.54 0.43
C LYS A 69 -2.44 -2.94 1.40
N CYS A 70 -1.16 -3.02 1.07
CA CYS A 70 -0.07 -2.56 1.92
C CYS A 70 0.45 -1.19 1.48
N PHE A 71 1.21 -0.54 2.36
CA PHE A 71 2.03 0.62 2.04
C PHE A 71 3.39 0.51 2.72
N VAL A 72 4.39 1.10 2.08
CA VAL A 72 5.72 1.31 2.65
C VAL A 72 5.98 2.81 2.68
N LYS A 73 6.45 3.32 3.82
CA LYS A 73 6.75 4.74 3.99
C LYS A 73 7.88 4.94 5.00
N LEU A 74 8.67 5.98 4.78
CA LEU A 74 9.64 6.50 5.74
C LEU A 74 8.96 7.58 6.60
N VAL A 75 9.00 7.43 7.92
CA VAL A 75 8.20 8.22 8.87
C VAL A 75 9.08 8.69 10.03
N ASN A 76 8.94 9.95 10.43
CA ASN A 76 9.56 10.49 11.65
C ASN A 76 8.92 9.85 12.89
N TYR A 77 9.72 9.58 13.93
CA TYR A 77 9.23 9.02 15.19
C TYR A 77 8.12 9.86 15.85
N GLN A 78 8.15 11.19 15.71
CA GLN A 78 7.09 12.06 16.24
C GLN A 78 5.70 11.76 15.67
N HIS A 79 5.64 11.23 14.43
CA HIS A 79 4.37 10.92 13.76
C HIS A 79 3.91 9.48 14.01
N LEU A 80 4.56 8.76 14.93
CA LEU A 80 4.21 7.41 15.31
C LEU A 80 3.77 7.35 16.76
N MET A 81 2.68 6.63 16.99
CA MET A 81 2.30 6.19 18.32
C MET A 81 2.79 4.75 18.52
N PRO A 82 3.76 4.52 19.42
CA PRO A 82 4.22 3.18 19.74
C PRO A 82 3.11 2.40 20.45
N THR A 83 3.04 1.10 20.18
CA THR A 83 2.10 0.23 20.89
C THR A 83 2.82 -0.88 21.61
N ARG A 84 2.14 -1.52 22.57
CA ARG A 84 2.68 -2.69 23.29
C ARG A 84 2.93 -3.88 22.37
N TYR A 85 2.18 -4.00 21.28
CA TYR A 85 2.15 -5.19 20.44
C TYR A 85 3.42 -5.34 19.59
N THR A 86 3.83 -6.59 19.39
CA THR A 86 4.86 -7.00 18.44
C THR A 86 4.21 -7.77 17.30
N LEU A 87 4.85 -7.74 16.14
CA LEU A 87 4.45 -8.49 14.97
C LEU A 87 5.68 -9.11 14.35
N ASP A 88 5.78 -10.44 14.48
CA ASP A 88 6.93 -11.21 14.02
C ASP A 88 6.77 -11.52 12.53
N VAL A 89 7.05 -10.56 11.66
CA VAL A 89 7.16 -10.79 10.21
C VAL A 89 8.50 -10.23 9.75
N ASP A 90 9.28 -11.09 9.12
CA ASP A 90 10.58 -10.74 8.57
C ASP A 90 10.37 -9.97 7.27
N LEU A 91 10.31 -8.64 7.38
CA LEU A 91 10.17 -7.70 6.26
C LEU A 91 11.48 -6.99 5.92
N LYS A 92 12.58 -7.32 6.60
CA LYS A 92 13.86 -6.63 6.48
C LYS A 92 14.47 -6.79 5.09
N ASP A 93 14.29 -7.95 4.47
CA ASP A 93 14.87 -8.26 3.17
C ASP A 93 14.08 -7.63 2.02
N VAL A 94 12.77 -7.46 2.21
CA VAL A 94 11.85 -6.97 1.18
C VAL A 94 11.79 -5.45 1.15
N VAL A 95 11.86 -4.82 2.33
CA VAL A 95 11.58 -3.40 2.49
C VAL A 95 12.87 -2.66 2.81
N THR A 96 13.56 -2.20 1.76
CA THR A 96 14.79 -1.40 1.83
C THR A 96 14.51 0.09 1.60
N VAL A 97 15.48 0.95 1.95
CA VAL A 97 15.39 2.40 1.71
C VAL A 97 15.42 2.70 0.20
N ASP A 98 16.18 1.93 -0.57
CA ASP A 98 16.33 2.10 -2.02
C ASP A 98 15.01 1.82 -2.77
N ALA A 99 14.17 0.95 -2.22
CA ALA A 99 12.85 0.67 -2.76
C ALA A 99 11.91 1.90 -2.72
N LEU A 100 12.23 2.93 -1.94
CA LEU A 100 11.44 4.15 -1.86
C LEU A 100 11.78 5.19 -2.94
N GLN A 101 12.93 5.09 -3.60
CA GLN A 101 13.38 6.09 -4.57
C GLN A 101 12.54 6.07 -5.85
N THR A 102 12.24 4.88 -6.36
CA THR A 102 11.46 4.69 -7.61
C THR A 102 10.09 4.10 -7.32
N LYS A 103 9.06 4.52 -8.06
CA LYS A 103 7.68 4.04 -7.89
C LYS A 103 7.55 2.53 -8.12
N ASP A 104 8.25 1.97 -9.10
CA ASP A 104 8.13 0.54 -9.46
C ASP A 104 8.65 -0.37 -8.37
N LYS A 105 9.82 -0.06 -7.82
CA LYS A 105 10.39 -0.79 -6.66
C LYS A 105 9.48 -0.68 -5.44
N LYS A 106 8.85 0.47 -5.22
CA LYS A 106 7.89 0.64 -4.13
C LYS A 106 6.65 -0.26 -4.31
N VAL A 107 6.15 -0.38 -5.54
CA VAL A 107 5.03 -1.28 -5.86
C VAL A 107 5.44 -2.74 -5.66
N ALA A 108 6.64 -3.13 -6.09
CA ALA A 108 7.19 -4.47 -5.87
C ALA A 108 7.31 -4.81 -4.38
N ALA A 109 7.89 -3.93 -3.57
CA ALA A 109 7.98 -4.09 -2.11
C ALA A 109 6.60 -4.21 -1.46
N CYS A 110 5.61 -3.44 -1.93
CA CYS A 110 4.24 -3.53 -1.44
C CYS A 110 3.56 -4.86 -1.80
N LYS A 111 3.85 -5.43 -2.98
CA LYS A 111 3.33 -6.74 -3.42
C LYS A 111 3.88 -7.86 -2.55
N ALA A 112 5.20 -7.89 -2.33
CA ALA A 112 5.83 -8.88 -1.45
C ALA A 112 5.37 -8.74 0.02
N THR A 113 5.23 -7.51 0.52
CA THR A 113 4.68 -7.26 1.88
C THR A 113 3.23 -7.75 2.01
N LYS A 114 2.43 -7.61 0.95
CA LYS A 114 1.03 -8.07 0.92
C LYS A 114 0.94 -9.58 1.08
N GLU A 115 1.76 -10.35 0.37
CA GLU A 115 1.76 -11.81 0.46
C GLU A 115 2.03 -12.28 1.90
N ARG A 116 3.04 -11.70 2.56
CA ARG A 116 3.37 -11.98 3.97
C ARG A 116 2.24 -11.65 4.94
N PHE A 117 1.55 -10.53 4.75
CA PHE A 117 0.41 -10.16 5.60
C PHE A 117 -0.82 -11.02 5.34
N GLU A 118 -1.07 -11.45 4.10
CA GLU A 118 -2.17 -12.35 3.76
C GLU A 118 -1.95 -13.77 4.33
N GLU A 119 -0.72 -14.29 4.27
CA GLU A 119 -0.32 -15.53 4.94
C GLU A 119 -0.61 -15.48 6.44
N ARG A 120 -0.15 -14.41 7.11
CA ARG A 120 -0.37 -14.22 8.56
C ARG A 120 -1.85 -14.08 8.90
N PHE A 121 -2.63 -13.38 8.09
CA PHE A 121 -4.07 -13.24 8.33
C PHE A 121 -4.79 -14.58 8.28
N LYS A 122 -4.43 -15.46 7.33
CA LYS A 122 -5.01 -16.81 7.25
C LYS A 122 -4.71 -17.67 8.48
N THR A 123 -3.56 -17.47 9.13
CA THR A 123 -3.23 -18.16 10.39
C THR A 123 -4.06 -17.69 11.60
N GLY A 124 -4.80 -16.58 11.48
CA GLY A 124 -5.61 -16.04 12.58
C GLY A 124 -4.83 -15.36 13.71
N LYS A 125 -3.50 -15.23 13.58
CA LYS A 125 -2.64 -14.56 14.57
C LYS A 125 -2.76 -13.03 14.48
N ASN A 126 -2.37 -12.34 15.56
CA ASN A 126 -2.31 -10.87 15.65
C ASN A 126 -3.63 -10.18 15.26
N ARG A 127 -4.77 -10.65 15.79
CA ARG A 127 -6.12 -10.11 15.53
C ARG A 127 -6.20 -8.59 15.71
N TRP A 128 -5.51 -8.05 16.72
CA TRP A 128 -5.46 -6.60 16.94
C TRP A 128 -4.89 -5.87 15.73
N PHE A 129 -3.83 -6.36 15.08
CA PHE A 129 -3.19 -5.69 13.95
C PHE A 129 -4.10 -5.60 12.72
N PHE A 130 -4.82 -6.68 12.40
CA PHE A 130 -5.70 -6.74 11.23
C PHE A 130 -7.09 -6.12 11.46
N THR A 131 -7.46 -5.84 12.71
CA THR A 131 -8.73 -5.17 13.01
C THR A 131 -8.57 -3.66 12.83
N LYS A 132 -9.47 -3.04 12.06
CA LYS A 132 -9.48 -1.58 11.85
C LYS A 132 -9.68 -0.81 13.16
N LEU A 133 -8.95 0.30 13.32
CA LEU A 133 -9.15 1.26 14.41
C LEU A 133 -10.39 2.13 14.10
N ARG A 134 -11.36 2.24 15.03
CA ARG A 134 -12.63 2.95 14.75
C ARG A 134 -12.58 4.47 14.93
N HIS A 135 -11.65 4.98 15.74
CA HIS A 135 -11.68 6.37 16.21
C HIS A 135 -11.17 7.40 15.18
N PHE A 136 -10.29 7.01 14.26
CA PHE A 136 -9.66 7.91 13.28
C PHE A 136 -10.43 8.08 11.95
N ASP A 137 -11.62 7.46 11.82
CA ASP A 137 -12.27 7.24 10.52
C ASP A 137 -13.13 8.41 10.00
N ALA A 138 -13.51 9.36 10.85
CA ALA A 138 -14.52 10.37 10.49
C ALA A 138 -13.99 11.50 9.59
N CYS A 139 -12.68 11.79 9.61
CA CYS A 139 -12.13 12.97 8.92
C CYS A 139 -11.44 12.64 7.56
N TYR A 140 -10.96 11.42 7.33
CA TYR A 140 -10.06 11.10 6.20
C TYR A 140 -10.71 10.40 4.98
N ARG A 141 -12.03 10.15 4.98
CA ARG A 141 -12.72 9.35 3.94
C ARG A 141 -12.80 10.03 2.57
N LYS A 142 -12.81 11.37 2.49
CA LYS A 142 -13.01 12.13 1.23
C LYS A 142 -11.84 12.04 0.23
N ASN A 143 -10.62 11.70 0.67
CA ASN A 143 -9.44 11.62 -0.23
C ASN A 143 -9.21 10.23 -0.83
N GLU A 144 -9.86 9.17 -0.34
CA GLU A 144 -9.57 7.80 -0.77
C GLU A 144 -10.18 7.48 -2.15
N GLU A 145 -11.32 8.09 -2.52
CA GLU A 145 -11.97 7.89 -3.83
C GLU A 145 -11.21 8.56 -5.00
N LEU A 146 -10.72 9.79 -4.81
CA LEU A 146 -9.93 10.50 -5.81
C LEU A 146 -8.64 9.75 -6.17
N ASP A 147 -7.99 9.13 -5.18
CA ASP A 147 -6.80 8.32 -5.40
C ASP A 147 -7.07 7.04 -6.22
N TYR A 148 -8.23 6.39 -6.05
CA TYR A 148 -8.60 5.23 -6.86
C TYR A 148 -8.92 5.64 -8.30
N MET A 149 -9.54 6.81 -8.49
CA MET A 149 -9.84 7.36 -9.81
C MET A 149 -8.56 7.72 -10.57
N TRP A 150 -7.60 8.36 -9.91
CA TRP A 150 -6.29 8.67 -10.48
C TRP A 150 -5.41 7.43 -10.72
N ASP A 151 -5.37 6.46 -9.80
CA ASP A 151 -4.66 5.18 -10.03
C ASP A 151 -5.26 4.44 -11.25
N SER A 152 -6.59 4.48 -11.43
CA SER A 152 -7.27 3.85 -12.56
C SER A 152 -7.05 4.60 -13.88
N LEU A 153 -7.09 5.94 -13.86
CA LEU A 153 -6.78 6.78 -15.01
C LEU A 153 -5.32 6.65 -15.44
N CYS A 154 -4.38 6.58 -14.51
CA CYS A 154 -2.96 6.44 -14.81
C CYS A 154 -2.64 5.06 -15.40
N SER A 155 -3.28 3.99 -14.90
CA SER A 155 -3.19 2.65 -15.52
C SER A 155 -3.78 2.65 -16.93
N PHE A 156 -4.90 3.35 -17.15
CA PHE A 156 -5.53 3.48 -18.47
C PHE A 156 -4.66 4.27 -19.46
N MET A 157 -4.04 5.38 -19.00
CA MET A 157 -3.13 6.19 -19.82
C MET A 157 -1.86 5.43 -20.22
N VAL A 158 -1.25 4.67 -19.32
CA VAL A 158 -0.08 3.83 -19.65
C VAL A 158 -0.43 2.74 -20.66
N GLN A 159 -1.65 2.20 -20.61
CA GLN A 159 -2.13 1.21 -21.57
C GLN A 159 -2.41 1.81 -22.95
N LEU A 160 -2.83 3.07 -22.98
CA LEU A 160 -3.00 3.89 -24.19
C LEU A 160 -1.66 4.23 -24.84
N GLU A 161 -0.65 4.65 -24.05
CA GLU A 161 0.72 4.90 -24.52
C GLU A 161 1.37 3.64 -25.07
N PHE A 162 1.17 2.49 -24.42
CA PHE A 162 1.70 1.21 -24.91
C PHE A 162 1.05 0.80 -26.23
N SER A 163 -0.24 1.08 -26.42
CA SER A 163 -0.96 0.79 -27.68
C SER A 163 -0.56 1.74 -28.81
N LEU A 164 -0.33 3.02 -28.52
CA LEU A 164 0.17 4.00 -29.48
C LEU A 164 1.60 3.68 -29.93
N SER A 165 2.47 3.22 -29.01
CA SER A 165 3.85 2.86 -29.35
C SER A 165 3.93 1.60 -30.22
N VAL A 166 3.04 0.61 -30.02
CA VAL A 166 2.93 -0.57 -30.90
C VAL A 166 2.36 -0.20 -32.27
N GLY A 167 1.37 0.70 -32.33
CA GLY A 167 0.78 1.16 -33.61
C GLY A 167 1.75 1.93 -34.51
N TYR A 168 2.69 2.68 -33.94
CA TYR A 168 3.73 3.38 -34.71
C TYR A 168 4.79 2.45 -35.31
N LEU A 169 4.96 1.23 -34.78
CA LEU A 169 5.94 0.26 -35.28
C LEU A 169 5.39 -0.64 -36.40
N THR A 170 4.08 -0.79 -36.53
CA THR A 170 3.48 -1.72 -37.51
C THR A 170 3.00 -1.05 -38.80
N GLY A 171 2.88 0.28 -38.88
CA GLY A 171 2.62 1.00 -40.13
C GLY A 171 1.31 0.64 -40.86
N ASP A 172 0.37 -0.04 -40.18
CA ASP A 172 -0.87 -0.53 -40.78
C ASP A 172 -2.03 0.46 -40.59
N PRO A 173 -2.68 0.95 -41.65
CA PRO A 173 -3.76 1.96 -41.56
C PRO A 173 -5.04 1.47 -40.87
N MET A 174 -5.21 0.16 -40.66
CA MET A 174 -6.38 -0.44 -40.01
C MET A 174 -6.38 -0.30 -38.47
N THR A 175 -5.22 -0.14 -37.82
CA THR A 175 -5.14 0.00 -36.36
C THR A 175 -5.52 1.40 -35.89
N MET A 176 -5.30 2.45 -36.70
CA MET A 176 -5.74 3.81 -36.41
C MET A 176 -7.27 3.96 -36.40
N ILE A 177 -7.98 3.29 -37.32
CA ILE A 177 -9.45 3.36 -37.40
C ILE A 177 -10.10 2.68 -36.18
N TRP A 178 -9.51 1.57 -35.71
CA TRP A 178 -9.99 0.90 -34.49
C TRP A 178 -9.80 1.76 -33.23
N PHE A 179 -8.68 2.50 -33.14
CA PHE A 179 -8.37 3.36 -32.00
C PHE A 179 -9.38 4.52 -31.85
N TYR A 180 -9.75 5.18 -32.96
CA TYR A 180 -10.75 6.25 -32.96
C TYR A 180 -12.17 5.74 -32.68
N THR A 181 -12.52 4.55 -33.15
CA THR A 181 -13.87 3.99 -32.97
C THR A 181 -14.12 3.51 -31.52
N VAL A 182 -13.09 2.97 -30.85
CA VAL A 182 -13.22 2.45 -29.47
C VAL A 182 -13.02 3.54 -28.42
N HIS A 183 -12.16 4.53 -28.65
CA HIS A 183 -11.95 5.64 -27.70
C HIS A 183 -12.86 6.86 -27.93
N GLY A 184 -13.45 7.03 -29.11
CA GLY A 184 -14.43 8.10 -29.38
C GLY A 184 -15.74 7.96 -28.58
N PHE A 185 -16.08 6.75 -28.14
CA PHE A 185 -17.30 6.49 -27.36
C PHE A 185 -17.16 6.77 -25.86
N ALA A 186 -15.92 6.93 -25.36
CA ALA A 186 -15.66 7.16 -23.94
C ALA A 186 -15.66 8.64 -23.52
N LEU A 187 -15.84 9.58 -24.46
CA LEU A 187 -15.87 11.01 -24.17
C LEU A 187 -17.28 11.58 -23.93
N PHE A 188 -18.33 10.74 -23.93
CA PHE A 188 -19.72 11.20 -23.81
C PHE A 188 -20.58 10.48 -22.75
N LEU A 189 -19.97 9.77 -21.79
CA LEU A 189 -20.67 9.15 -20.65
C LEU A 189 -19.87 9.26 -19.36
#